data_AF-A0A960ZR57-F1
#
_entry.id   AF-A0A960ZR57-F1
#
_cell.length_a   1.000
_cell.length_b   1.000
_cell.length_c   1.000
_cell.angle_alpha   90.00
_cell.angle_beta   90.00
_cell.angle_gamma   90.00
#
_symmetry.space_group_name_H-M   'P 1'
#
loop_
_entity.id
_entity.type
_entity.pdbx_description
1 polymer ?
#
loop_
_entity_poly.entity_id
_entity_poly.type
_entity_poly.pdbx_seq_one_letter_code
_entity_poly.pdbx_strand_id
1 'polypeptide(L)'
;MDWRGFVLRVLVPVLPLRELPRTLVFTLAGALLAGVYGVAHDQVTYSLGPEYFTCLKFDQFAWAKPGWGGPRLFAGEIGFLATWWVGALVAWILVRVSLWHGERIPPVRIMGRAFVIVFVISAFSGLGGWLWGRWRETTGYHEGWHELMRSLGVSDANAFMSVAYIHNASYLGGMLGMLGGLVYLARYRQRVASDRLSVL
;
A
#
# COMPACT_ATOMS: atom_id res chain seq x y z
N MET A 1 -32.21 -14.99 5.58
CA MET A 1 -30.82 -14.48 5.62
C MET A 1 -30.77 -13.44 6.72
N ASP A 2 -30.08 -13.72 7.83
CA ASP A 2 -30.02 -12.81 8.98
C ASP A 2 -29.06 -11.65 8.66
N TRP A 3 -29.61 -10.58 8.11
CA TRP A 3 -28.87 -9.38 7.73
C TRP A 3 -28.24 -8.69 8.93
N ARG A 4 -28.86 -8.76 10.12
CA ARG A 4 -28.31 -8.14 11.33
C ARG A 4 -27.11 -8.92 11.84
N GLY A 5 -27.20 -10.26 11.88
CA GLY A 5 -26.07 -11.13 12.19
C GLY A 5 -24.93 -11.02 11.17
N PHE A 6 -25.25 -10.87 9.88
CA PHE A 6 -24.25 -10.62 8.83
C PHE A 6 -23.53 -9.28 9.04
N VAL A 7 -24.28 -8.18 9.17
CA VAL A 7 -23.74 -6.83 9.38
C VAL A 7 -22.95 -6.77 10.69
N LEU A 8 -23.44 -7.35 11.78
CA LEU A 8 -22.72 -7.40 13.05
C LEU A 8 -21.43 -8.21 12.97
N ARG A 9 -21.36 -9.31 12.21
CA ARG A 9 -20.09 -10.05 12.02
C ARG A 9 -19.10 -9.34 11.11
N VAL A 10 -19.60 -8.52 10.19
CA VAL A 10 -18.78 -7.66 9.34
C VAL A 10 -18.23 -6.48 10.14
N LEU A 11 -19.08 -5.83 10.96
CA LEU A 11 -18.74 -4.63 11.73
C LEU A 11 -18.01 -4.94 13.04
N VAL A 12 -18.40 -6.00 13.75
CA VAL A 12 -17.80 -6.43 15.02
C VAL A 12 -16.85 -7.60 14.76
N PRO A 13 -15.54 -7.39 14.91
CA PRO A 13 -14.55 -8.45 14.71
C PRO A 13 -14.76 -9.61 15.68
N VAL A 14 -15.10 -10.79 15.17
CA VAL A 14 -14.94 -12.03 15.94
C VAL A 14 -13.49 -12.50 15.75
N LEU A 15 -12.57 -11.88 16.50
CA LEU A 15 -11.17 -12.30 16.57
C LEU A 15 -11.01 -13.28 17.73
N PRO A 16 -10.59 -14.54 17.49
CA PRO A 16 -10.24 -15.44 18.59
C PRO A 16 -9.14 -14.79 19.43
N LEU A 17 -9.36 -14.62 20.75
CA LEU A 17 -8.39 -13.97 21.64
C LEU A 17 -6.98 -14.59 21.55
N ARG A 18 -6.91 -15.90 21.32
CA ARG A 18 -5.65 -16.65 21.11
C ARG A 18 -4.86 -16.20 19.87
N GLU A 19 -5.52 -15.63 18.86
CA GLU A 19 -4.88 -15.14 17.61
C GLU A 19 -4.60 -13.63 17.66
N LEU A 20 -5.07 -12.92 18.70
CA LEU A 20 -4.87 -11.48 18.83
C LEU A 20 -3.38 -11.08 18.83
N PRO A 21 -2.47 -11.74 19.59
CA PRO A 21 -1.06 -11.38 19.58
C PRO A 21 -0.43 -11.50 18.18
N ARG A 22 -0.77 -12.58 17.45
CA ARG A 22 -0.27 -12.80 16.09
C ARG A 22 -0.82 -11.79 15.11
N THR A 23 -2.09 -11.43 15.24
CA THR A 23 -2.72 -10.39 14.44
C THR A 23 -1.97 -9.06 14.60
N LEU A 24 -1.70 -8.66 15.85
CA LEU A 24 -0.92 -7.45 16.15
C LEU A 24 0.48 -7.51 15.57
N VAL A 25 1.18 -8.65 15.71
CA VAL A 25 2.52 -8.85 15.12
C VAL A 25 2.49 -8.69 13.60
N PHE A 26 1.54 -9.30 12.89
CA PHE A 26 1.43 -9.14 11.44
C PHE A 26 1.07 -7.72 11.03
N THR A 27 0.19 -7.04 11.77
CA THR A 27 -0.18 -5.65 11.52
C THR A 27 1.00 -4.70 11.70
N LEU A 28 1.77 -4.86 12.79
CA LEU A 28 2.97 -4.07 13.04
C LEU A 28 4.06 -4.36 12.01
N ALA A 29 4.28 -5.64 11.66
CA ALA A 29 5.22 -6.01 10.62
C ALA A 29 4.83 -5.42 9.26
N GLY A 30 3.54 -5.46 8.90
CA GLY A 30 3.01 -4.83 7.69
C GLY A 30 3.26 -3.32 7.68
N ALA A 31 3.05 -2.65 8.81
CA ALA A 31 3.32 -1.22 8.94
C ALA A 31 4.79 -0.88 8.72
N LEU A 32 5.69 -1.59 9.41
CA LEU A 32 7.12 -1.36 9.29
C LEU A 32 7.63 -1.63 7.87
N LEU A 33 7.19 -2.74 7.24
CA LEU A 33 7.59 -3.08 5.89
C LEU A 33 7.10 -2.05 4.87
N ALA A 34 5.83 -1.62 4.96
CA ALA A 34 5.31 -0.59 4.07
C ALA A 34 5.96 0.76 4.31
N GLY A 35 6.25 1.12 5.56
CA GLY A 35 6.97 2.34 5.92
C GLY A 35 8.38 2.36 5.33
N VAL A 36 9.15 1.28 5.51
CA VAL A 36 10.50 1.14 4.92
C VAL A 36 10.45 1.18 3.40
N TYR A 37 9.45 0.53 2.78
CA TYR A 37 9.22 0.65 1.35
C TYR A 37 8.93 2.09 0.94
N GLY A 38 8.08 2.80 1.67
CA GLY A 38 7.76 4.20 1.43
C GLY A 38 9.00 5.10 1.47
N VAL A 39 9.87 4.92 2.46
CA VAL A 39 11.17 5.62 2.53
C VAL A 39 11.97 5.37 1.25
N ALA A 40 12.17 4.10 0.88
CA ALA A 40 12.99 3.74 -0.28
C ALA A 40 12.38 4.25 -1.61
N HIS A 41 11.06 4.10 -1.75
CA HIS A 41 10.28 4.59 -2.88
C HIS A 41 10.41 6.10 -3.04
N ASP A 42 10.37 6.85 -1.93
CA ASP A 42 10.48 8.30 -1.97
C ASP A 42 11.92 8.77 -2.19
N GLN A 43 12.93 8.00 -1.77
CA GLN A 43 14.32 8.28 -2.19
C GLN A 43 14.53 8.15 -3.70
N VAL A 44 13.88 7.17 -4.33
CA VAL A 44 13.92 6.98 -5.79
C VAL A 44 13.15 8.10 -6.47
N THR A 45 11.90 8.34 -6.08
CA THR A 45 11.06 9.33 -6.75
C THR A 45 11.51 10.77 -6.51
N TYR A 46 12.12 11.09 -5.37
CA TYR A 46 12.77 12.39 -5.14
C TYR A 46 13.92 12.64 -6.12
N SER A 47 14.62 11.58 -6.54
CA SER A 47 15.68 11.69 -7.55
C SER A 47 15.13 11.91 -8.97
N LEU A 48 13.88 11.51 -9.22
CA LEU A 48 13.22 11.68 -10.52
C LEU A 48 12.53 13.04 -10.66
N GLY A 49 11.93 13.55 -9.59
CA GLY A 49 11.14 14.78 -9.61
C GLY A 49 11.06 15.41 -8.23
N PRO A 50 12.09 16.16 -7.78
CA PRO A 50 12.12 16.75 -6.44
C PRO A 50 11.00 17.78 -6.24
N GLU A 51 10.52 18.43 -7.30
CA GLU A 51 9.41 19.40 -7.23
C GLU A 51 8.09 18.78 -6.78
N TYR A 52 7.88 17.47 -7.00
CA TYR A 52 6.73 16.77 -6.43
C TYR A 52 6.74 16.81 -4.89
N PHE A 53 7.93 16.84 -4.30
CA PHE A 53 8.09 16.94 -2.87
C PHE A 53 8.09 18.38 -2.40
N THR A 54 8.96 19.21 -2.96
CA THR A 54 9.17 20.59 -2.48
C THR A 54 7.99 21.51 -2.73
N CYS A 55 7.23 21.29 -3.82
CA CYS A 55 6.10 22.14 -4.19
C CYS A 55 4.74 21.56 -3.76
N LEU A 56 4.67 20.31 -3.29
CA LEU A 56 3.40 19.68 -2.90
C LEU A 56 3.50 18.93 -1.57
N LYS A 57 4.32 17.88 -1.49
CA LYS A 57 4.31 16.99 -0.31
C LYS A 57 4.81 17.67 0.96
N PHE A 58 5.79 18.56 0.86
CA PHE A 58 6.36 19.21 2.04
C PHE A 58 5.34 20.08 2.76
N ASP A 59 4.48 20.77 2.01
CA ASP A 59 3.38 21.55 2.59
C ASP A 59 2.29 20.63 3.16
N GLN A 60 1.95 19.54 2.47
CA GLN A 60 1.00 18.53 2.97
C GLN A 60 1.44 17.91 4.31
N PHE A 61 2.75 17.77 4.51
CA PHE A 61 3.36 17.17 5.69
C PHE A 61 4.09 18.20 6.57
N ALA A 62 3.80 19.49 6.44
CA ALA A 62 4.53 20.54 7.16
C ALA A 62 4.54 20.34 8.69
N TRP A 63 3.49 19.72 9.24
CA TRP A 63 3.37 19.34 10.64
C TRP A 63 4.39 18.30 11.12
N ALA A 64 4.99 17.55 10.20
CA ALA A 64 6.00 16.52 10.46
C ALA A 64 7.41 16.94 10.06
N LYS A 65 7.60 18.18 9.58
CA LYS A 65 8.89 18.64 9.09
C LYS A 65 9.94 18.58 10.21
N PRO A 66 11.05 17.85 10.02
CA PRO A 66 12.06 17.72 11.05
C PRO A 66 12.79 19.06 11.21
N GLY A 67 13.19 19.38 12.45
CA GLY A 67 14.03 20.56 12.73
C GLY A 67 15.48 20.39 12.28
N TRP A 68 15.83 19.25 11.71
CA TRP A 68 17.17 18.85 11.29
C TRP A 68 17.08 18.05 9.99
N GLY A 69 18.18 18.03 9.22
CA GLY A 69 18.25 17.31 7.95
C GLY A 69 17.80 18.13 6.72
N GLY A 70 18.11 17.60 5.54
CA GLY A 70 17.80 18.25 4.26
C GLY A 70 16.48 17.75 3.63
N PRO A 71 16.03 18.40 2.54
CA PRO A 71 14.82 18.03 1.78
C PRO A 71 14.70 16.53 1.49
N ARG A 72 15.81 15.88 1.13
CA ARG A 72 15.82 14.46 0.78
C ARG A 72 15.53 13.54 1.96
N LEU A 73 15.96 13.91 3.18
CA LEU A 73 15.61 13.18 4.40
C LEU A 73 14.11 13.29 4.65
N PHE A 74 13.58 14.51 4.59
CA PHE A 74 12.16 14.76 4.81
C PHE A 74 11.27 14.05 3.77
N ALA A 75 11.70 13.95 2.52
CA ALA A 75 11.02 13.11 1.52
C ALA A 75 10.95 11.63 1.96
N GLY A 76 12.01 11.08 2.55
CA GLY A 76 11.99 9.73 3.11
C GLY A 76 11.03 9.58 4.29
N GLU A 77 11.00 10.56 5.20
CA GLU A 77 10.07 10.58 6.33
C GLU A 77 8.61 10.64 5.87
N ILE A 78 8.32 11.49 4.87
CA ILE A 78 7.01 11.54 4.20
C ILE A 78 6.67 10.17 3.63
N GLY A 79 7.62 9.52 2.95
CA GLY A 79 7.44 8.18 2.43
C GLY A 79 7.01 7.19 3.52
N PHE A 80 7.67 7.20 4.68
CA PHE A 80 7.23 6.38 5.82
C PHE A 80 5.81 6.74 6.26
N LEU A 81 5.57 8.02 6.57
CA LEU A 81 4.29 8.54 7.09
C LEU A 81 3.11 8.27 6.16
N ALA A 82 3.35 8.32 4.86
CA ALA A 82 2.36 8.12 3.83
C ALA A 82 1.97 6.64 3.62
N THR A 83 2.79 5.68 4.05
CA THR A 83 2.61 4.26 3.71
C THR A 83 2.51 3.30 4.91
N TRP A 84 3.06 3.61 6.09
CA TRP A 84 3.06 2.66 7.22
C TRP A 84 1.64 2.22 7.60
N TRP A 85 0.69 3.15 7.65
CA TRP A 85 -0.68 2.86 8.04
C TRP A 85 -1.42 2.04 6.97
N VAL A 86 -1.05 2.20 5.70
CA VAL A 86 -1.56 1.38 4.59
C VAL A 86 -1.09 -0.06 4.76
N GLY A 87 0.20 -0.26 5.09
CA GLY A 87 0.74 -1.58 5.40
C GLY A 87 0.05 -2.25 6.57
N ALA A 88 -0.20 -1.52 7.66
CA ALA A 88 -0.99 -2.00 8.79
C ALA A 88 -2.40 -2.41 8.35
N LEU A 89 -3.09 -1.59 7.57
CA LEU A 89 -4.45 -1.85 7.11
C LEU A 89 -4.52 -3.08 6.21
N VAL A 90 -3.61 -3.21 5.25
CA VAL A 90 -3.51 -4.39 4.37
C VAL A 90 -3.24 -5.65 5.19
N ALA A 91 -2.26 -5.60 6.09
CA ALA A 91 -1.92 -6.72 6.98
C ALA A 91 -3.12 -7.18 7.80
N TRP A 92 -3.80 -6.20 8.42
CA TRP A 92 -5.00 -6.43 9.21
C TRP A 92 -6.09 -7.11 8.38
N ILE A 93 -6.39 -6.61 7.18
CA ILE A 93 -7.41 -7.17 6.30
C ILE A 93 -7.05 -8.61 5.88
N LEU A 94 -5.80 -8.86 5.46
CA LEU A 94 -5.35 -10.19 5.08
C LEU A 94 -5.52 -11.20 6.23
N VAL A 95 -5.08 -10.84 7.44
CA VAL A 95 -5.25 -11.68 8.64
C VAL A 95 -6.73 -11.92 8.92
N ARG A 96 -7.55 -10.86 8.92
CA ARG A 96 -8.97 -10.95 9.25
C ARG A 96 -9.75 -11.82 8.29
N VAL A 97 -9.59 -11.62 6.99
CA VAL A 97 -10.29 -12.43 5.98
C VAL A 97 -9.79 -13.88 6.03
N SER A 98 -8.51 -14.10 6.33
CA SER A 98 -7.98 -15.45 6.52
C SER A 98 -8.62 -16.18 7.69
N LEU A 99 -8.94 -15.48 8.79
CA LEU A 99 -9.59 -16.01 9.99
C LEU A 99 -11.09 -16.25 9.80
N TRP A 100 -11.76 -15.52 8.90
CA TRP A 100 -13.15 -15.84 8.54
C TRP A 100 -13.24 -17.29 8.03
N HIS A 101 -12.31 -17.68 7.17
CA HIS A 101 -12.32 -19.00 6.51
C HIS A 101 -11.61 -20.10 7.31
N GLY A 102 -11.25 -19.86 8.58
CA GLY A 102 -10.68 -20.89 9.44
C GLY A 102 -10.26 -20.39 10.81
N GLU A 103 -10.22 -21.29 11.80
CA GLU A 103 -10.07 -20.90 13.22
C GLU A 103 -8.69 -20.42 13.68
N ARG A 104 -7.70 -20.39 12.77
CA ARG A 104 -6.31 -20.02 13.04
C ARG A 104 -5.70 -19.29 11.85
N ILE A 105 -4.81 -18.32 12.11
CA ILE A 105 -4.08 -17.61 11.05
C ILE A 105 -3.23 -18.62 10.25
N PRO A 106 -3.14 -18.50 8.91
CA PRO A 106 -2.24 -19.32 8.11
C PRO A 106 -0.78 -19.26 8.61
N PRO A 107 0.05 -20.28 8.29
CA PRO A 107 1.47 -20.26 8.65
C PRO A 107 2.17 -18.99 8.15
N VAL A 108 3.18 -18.50 8.89
CA VAL A 108 3.93 -17.27 8.58
C VAL A 108 4.43 -17.24 7.13
N ARG A 109 4.92 -18.37 6.60
CA ARG A 109 5.37 -18.47 5.20
C ARG A 109 4.26 -18.16 4.18
N ILE A 110 3.02 -18.53 4.48
CA ILE A 110 1.86 -18.31 3.60
C ILE A 110 1.42 -16.85 3.70
N MET A 111 1.39 -16.29 4.91
CA MET A 111 1.13 -14.87 5.11
C MET A 111 2.19 -14.02 4.41
N GLY A 112 3.48 -14.34 4.59
CA GLY A 112 4.59 -13.66 3.94
C GLY A 112 4.49 -13.67 2.40
N ARG A 113 4.07 -14.80 1.80
CA ARG A 113 3.81 -14.85 0.35
C ARG A 113 2.67 -13.93 -0.08
N ALA A 114 1.60 -13.83 0.71
CA ALA A 114 0.52 -12.88 0.44
C ALA A 114 1.03 -11.42 0.47
N PHE A 115 1.88 -11.07 1.44
CA PHE A 115 2.54 -9.76 1.49
C PHE A 115 3.47 -9.51 0.30
N VAL A 116 4.25 -10.51 -0.11
CA VAL A 116 5.12 -10.40 -1.29
C VAL A 116 4.30 -10.15 -2.55
N ILE A 117 3.13 -10.81 -2.70
CA ILE A 117 2.20 -10.52 -3.81
C ILE A 117 1.77 -9.05 -3.78
N VAL A 118 1.39 -8.51 -2.61
CA VAL A 118 1.01 -7.10 -2.49
C VAL A 118 2.15 -6.18 -2.91
N PHE A 119 3.34 -6.42 -2.37
CA PHE A 119 4.53 -5.62 -2.62
C PHE A 119 4.91 -5.62 -4.10
N VAL A 120 4.97 -6.81 -4.71
CA VAL A 120 5.31 -6.98 -6.13
C VAL A 120 4.32 -6.24 -7.01
N ILE A 121 3.02 -6.42 -6.80
CA ILE A 121 1.99 -5.74 -7.61
C ILE A 121 2.05 -4.22 -7.43
N SER A 122 2.26 -3.72 -6.21
CA SER A 122 2.42 -2.29 -5.94
C SER A 122 3.64 -1.70 -6.64
N ALA A 123 4.81 -2.35 -6.52
CA ALA A 123 6.05 -1.90 -7.16
C ALA A 123 5.94 -1.89 -8.71
N PHE A 124 5.39 -2.94 -9.30
CA PHE A 124 5.18 -2.99 -10.76
C PHE A 124 4.12 -2.01 -11.24
N SER A 125 3.11 -1.71 -10.42
CA SER A 125 2.14 -0.67 -10.73
C SER A 125 2.79 0.71 -10.70
N GLY A 126 3.71 0.98 -9.77
CA GLY A 126 4.54 2.18 -9.78
C GLY A 126 5.35 2.34 -11.07
N LEU A 127 5.98 1.26 -11.55
CA LEU A 127 6.64 1.24 -12.86
C LEU A 127 5.66 1.53 -14.01
N GLY A 128 4.45 0.95 -13.95
CA GLY A 128 3.37 1.26 -14.89
C GLY A 128 2.97 2.74 -14.87
N GLY A 129 2.93 3.35 -13.67
CA GLY A 129 2.70 4.79 -13.49
C GLY A 129 3.80 5.64 -14.12
N TRP A 130 5.06 5.22 -14.00
CA TRP A 130 6.17 5.89 -14.68
C TRP A 130 6.04 5.80 -16.21
N LEU A 131 5.77 4.61 -16.75
CA LEU A 131 5.55 4.43 -18.20
C LEU A 131 4.36 5.25 -18.70
N TRP A 132 3.28 5.32 -17.92
CA TRP A 132 2.14 6.17 -18.21
C TRP A 132 2.52 7.66 -18.21
N GLY A 133 3.32 8.11 -17.25
CA GLY A 133 3.87 9.47 -17.23
C GLY A 133 4.65 9.81 -18.50
N ARG A 134 5.53 8.89 -18.95
CA ARG A 134 6.30 9.03 -20.20
C ARG A 134 5.41 9.10 -21.44
N TRP A 135 4.30 8.36 -21.47
CA TRP A 135 3.32 8.44 -22.55
C TRP A 135 2.47 9.74 -22.48
N ARG A 136 2.18 10.24 -21.28
CA ARG A 136 1.46 11.51 -21.10
C ARG A 136 2.29 12.72 -21.47
N GLU A 137 3.62 12.65 -21.35
CA GLU A 137 4.52 13.68 -21.87
C GLU A 137 4.36 13.91 -23.38
N THR A 138 4.09 12.85 -24.16
CA THR A 138 3.90 12.97 -25.62
C THR A 138 2.46 13.30 -26.02
N THR A 139 1.49 13.00 -25.17
CA THR A 139 0.06 13.22 -25.44
C THR A 139 -0.52 14.43 -24.72
N GLY A 140 0.30 15.14 -23.94
CA GLY A 140 -0.09 16.30 -23.12
C GLY A 140 -0.80 15.90 -21.81
N TYR A 141 -0.95 16.86 -20.90
CA TYR A 141 -1.71 16.70 -19.66
C TYR A 141 -3.07 17.39 -19.75
N HIS A 142 -4.01 17.03 -18.88
CA HIS A 142 -5.30 17.74 -18.81
C HIS A 142 -5.12 19.13 -18.20
N GLU A 143 -5.95 20.11 -18.57
CA GLU A 143 -5.85 21.50 -18.09
C GLU A 143 -5.80 21.63 -16.56
N GLY A 144 -6.59 20.83 -15.83
CA GLY A 144 -6.58 20.86 -14.36
C GLY A 144 -5.21 20.52 -13.76
N TRP A 145 -4.40 19.67 -14.42
CA TRP A 145 -3.02 19.42 -13.99
C TRP A 145 -2.13 20.64 -14.24
N HIS A 146 -2.30 21.32 -15.37
CA HIS A 146 -1.55 22.55 -15.65
C HIS A 146 -1.90 23.68 -14.68
N GLU A 147 -3.17 23.81 -14.28
CA GLU A 147 -3.59 24.78 -13.27
C GLU A 147 -2.97 24.48 -11.91
N LEU A 148 -3.02 23.22 -11.47
CA LEU A 148 -2.37 22.78 -10.23
C LEU A 148 -0.86 23.04 -10.25
N MET A 149 -0.16 22.65 -11.31
CA MET A 149 1.29 22.87 -11.40
C MET A 149 1.65 24.35 -11.37
N ARG A 150 0.87 25.20 -12.04
CA ARG A 150 1.05 26.66 -11.99
C ARG A 150 0.82 27.23 -10.59
N SER A 151 -0.22 26.80 -9.89
CA SER A 151 -0.51 27.32 -8.54
C SER A 151 0.53 26.88 -7.50
N LEU A 152 1.17 25.73 -7.70
CA LEU A 152 2.25 25.21 -6.87
C LEU A 152 3.65 25.73 -7.29
N GLY A 153 3.75 26.49 -8.38
CA GLY A 153 5.03 27.00 -8.88
C GLY A 153 5.97 25.92 -9.42
N VAL A 154 5.42 24.83 -9.95
CA VAL A 154 6.17 23.73 -10.58
C VAL A 154 6.78 24.21 -11.89
N SER A 155 8.09 24.01 -12.06
CA SER A 155 8.83 24.41 -13.26
C SER A 155 9.06 23.23 -14.21
N ASP A 156 9.25 22.02 -13.68
CA ASP A 156 9.38 20.78 -14.45
C ASP A 156 8.11 19.94 -14.35
N ALA A 157 7.15 20.26 -15.22
CA ALA A 157 5.87 19.58 -15.28
C ALA A 157 6.00 18.07 -15.56
N ASN A 158 6.96 17.66 -16.39
CA ASN A 158 7.10 16.27 -16.80
C ASN A 158 7.64 15.40 -15.67
N ALA A 159 8.66 15.89 -14.95
CA ALA A 159 9.19 15.22 -13.78
C ALA A 159 8.15 15.15 -12.65
N PHE A 160 7.46 16.26 -12.38
CA PHE A 160 6.40 16.34 -11.39
C PHE A 160 5.27 15.33 -11.68
N MET A 161 4.76 15.33 -12.91
CA MET A 161 3.68 14.44 -13.32
C MET A 161 4.12 12.97 -13.33
N SER A 162 5.34 12.68 -13.74
CA SER A 162 5.88 11.31 -13.68
C SER A 162 5.89 10.77 -12.26
N VAL A 163 6.35 11.55 -11.29
CA VAL A 163 6.31 11.15 -9.86
C VAL A 163 4.87 11.03 -9.37
N ALA A 164 3.99 11.97 -9.72
CA ALA A 164 2.58 11.91 -9.35
C ALA A 164 1.90 10.62 -9.83
N TYR A 165 2.16 10.20 -11.08
CA TYR A 165 1.64 8.95 -11.62
C TYR A 165 2.24 7.72 -10.95
N ILE A 166 3.54 7.71 -10.65
CA ILE A 166 4.19 6.61 -9.90
C ILE A 166 3.50 6.42 -8.53
N HIS A 167 3.30 7.51 -7.78
CA HIS A 167 2.67 7.46 -6.45
C HIS A 167 1.23 6.94 -6.54
N ASN A 168 0.41 7.53 -7.40
CA ASN A 168 -0.99 7.12 -7.57
C ASN A 168 -1.13 5.67 -8.03
N ALA A 169 -0.30 5.25 -9.00
CA ALA A 169 -0.31 3.88 -9.49
C ALA A 169 0.16 2.88 -8.43
N SER A 170 1.15 3.26 -7.59
CA SER A 170 1.60 2.42 -6.48
C SER A 170 0.52 2.19 -5.42
N TYR A 171 -0.29 3.21 -5.10
CA TYR A 171 -1.45 3.07 -4.20
C TYR A 171 -2.52 2.14 -4.81
N LEU A 172 -2.87 2.34 -6.08
CA LEU A 172 -3.79 1.44 -6.79
C LEU A 172 -3.25 0.00 -6.81
N GLY A 173 -1.95 -0.16 -7.09
CA GLY A 173 -1.26 -1.44 -7.07
C GLY A 173 -1.24 -2.08 -5.68
N GLY A 174 -1.16 -1.29 -4.60
CA GLY A 174 -1.31 -1.79 -3.23
C GLY A 174 -2.69 -2.39 -2.97
N MET A 175 -3.74 -1.72 -3.46
CA MET A 175 -5.12 -2.23 -3.38
C MET A 175 -5.32 -3.50 -4.21
N LEU A 176 -4.90 -3.50 -5.48
CA LEU A 176 -4.95 -4.68 -6.35
C LEU A 176 -4.11 -5.83 -5.80
N GLY A 177 -2.95 -5.50 -5.22
CA GLY A 177 -2.06 -6.41 -4.55
C GLY A 177 -2.71 -7.10 -3.37
N MET A 178 -3.41 -6.34 -2.52
CA MET A 178 -4.21 -6.88 -1.41
C MET A 178 -5.27 -7.85 -1.92
N LEU A 179 -6.00 -7.52 -2.99
CA LEU A 179 -6.97 -8.43 -3.61
C LEU A 179 -6.30 -9.72 -4.09
N GLY A 180 -5.14 -9.61 -4.75
CA GLY A 180 -4.32 -10.76 -5.16
C GLY A 180 -3.89 -11.63 -3.97
N GLY A 181 -3.46 -11.00 -2.88
CA GLY A 181 -3.12 -11.67 -1.62
C GLY A 181 -4.31 -12.39 -0.98
N LEU A 182 -5.50 -11.77 -0.98
CA LEU A 182 -6.73 -12.40 -0.50
C LEU A 182 -7.11 -13.63 -1.32
N VAL A 183 -7.05 -13.51 -2.65
CA VAL A 183 -7.31 -14.64 -3.56
C VAL A 183 -6.30 -15.77 -3.34
N TYR A 184 -5.02 -15.45 -3.14
CA TYR A 184 -3.98 -16.42 -2.82
C TYR A 184 -4.30 -17.17 -1.51
N LEU A 185 -4.66 -16.46 -0.46
CA LEU A 185 -5.03 -17.05 0.84
C LEU A 185 -6.30 -17.91 0.75
N ALA A 186 -7.30 -17.47 -0.02
CA ALA A 186 -8.52 -18.25 -0.25
C ALA A 186 -8.21 -19.57 -0.97
N ARG A 187 -7.38 -19.55 -2.02
CA ARG A 187 -6.93 -20.77 -2.72
C ARG A 187 -6.13 -21.71 -1.82
N TYR A 188 -5.29 -21.17 -0.95
CA TYR A 188 -4.58 -21.96 0.05
C TYR A 188 -5.56 -22.70 0.98
N ARG A 189 -6.60 -22.00 1.49
CA ARG A 189 -7.63 -22.60 2.36
C ARG A 189 -8.41 -23.71 1.66
N GLN A 190 -8.80 -23.49 0.40
CA GLN A 190 -9.50 -24.50 -0.40
C GLN A 190 -8.68 -25.79 -0.53
N ARG A 191 -7.38 -25.67 -0.88
CA ARG A 191 -6.48 -26.83 -0.98
C ARG A 191 -6.36 -27.60 0.33
N VAL A 192 -6.15 -26.91 1.45
CA VAL A 192 -6.06 -27.54 2.77
C VAL A 192 -7.37 -28.24 3.17
N ALA A 193 -8.52 -27.70 2.78
CA ALA A 193 -9.81 -28.35 3.03
C ALA A 193 -9.97 -29.62 2.18
N SER A 194 -9.62 -29.55 0.89
CA SER A 194 -9.65 -30.71 -0.01
C SER A 194 -8.72 -31.85 0.45
N ASP A 195 -7.49 -31.52 0.86
CA ASP A 195 -6.51 -32.51 1.34
C ASP A 195 -6.96 -33.23 2.63
N ARG A 196 -7.80 -32.58 3.45
CA ARG A 196 -8.36 -33.23 4.66
C ARG A 196 -9.47 -34.21 4.32
N LEU A 197 -10.26 -33.92 3.30
CA LEU A 197 -11.37 -34.78 2.87
C LEU A 197 -10.89 -36.02 2.12
N SER A 198 -9.72 -35.98 1.48
CA SER A 198 -9.16 -37.16 0.78
C SER A 198 -8.48 -38.17 1.70
N VAL A 199 -8.25 -37.82 2.97
CA VAL A 199 -7.62 -38.68 3.99
C VAL A 199 -8.66 -39.32 4.92
N LEU A 200 -9.92 -38.90 4.85
CA LEU A 200 -11.07 -39.47 5.56
C LEU A 200 -11.79 -40.50 4.69
#